data_AF-A0A9D5AY11-F1
#
_entry.id   AF-A0A9D5AY11-F1
#
_cell.length_a   1.000
_cell.length_b   1.000
_cell.length_c   1.000
_cell.angle_alpha   90.00
_cell.angle_beta   90.00
_cell.angle_gamma   90.00
#
_symmetry.space_group_name_H-M   'P 1'
#
loop_
_entity.id
_entity.type
_entity.pdbx_description
1 polymer ?
#
loop_
_entity_poly.entity_id
_entity_poly.type
_entity_poly.pdbx_seq_one_letter_code
_entity_poly.pdbx_strand_id
1 'polypeptide(L)'
;LSLAGLPTDPEEVDFLILSSQWAGIACERQGKKDEGRVHFERVANMDEPEDPTSKGYYFDALLLLASTLYDAGQKAEAAKYLRLVVAYNPGYKKFLEQCEQHEDLASDLARSRREL
;
A
#
# COMPACT_ATOMS: atom_id res chain seq x y z
N LEU A 1 -23.57 2.73 19.43
CA LEU A 1 -23.31 1.29 19.57
C LEU A 1 -23.10 0.72 18.17
N SER A 2 -21.85 0.58 17.71
CA SER A 2 -21.57 -0.22 16.52
C SER A 2 -21.13 -1.60 17.00
N LEU A 3 -22.09 -2.54 17.04
CA LEU A 3 -21.83 -3.97 17.17
C LEU A 3 -21.47 -4.51 15.77
N ALA A 4 -20.29 -4.20 15.27
CA ALA A 4 -19.68 -5.02 14.25
C ALA A 4 -18.51 -5.71 14.95
N GLY A 5 -18.70 -6.96 15.36
CA GLY A 5 -17.59 -7.77 15.83
C GLY A 5 -16.49 -7.73 14.76
N LEU A 6 -15.24 -7.56 15.19
CA LEU A 6 -14.11 -7.79 14.28
C LEU A 6 -14.20 -9.27 13.88
N PRO A 7 -14.27 -9.60 12.59
CA PRO A 7 -14.26 -10.99 12.16
C PRO A 7 -12.97 -11.62 12.68
N THR A 8 -13.09 -12.68 13.47
CA THR A 8 -11.97 -13.45 14.01
C THR A 8 -11.81 -14.79 13.30
N ASP A 9 -12.82 -15.21 12.55
CA ASP A 9 -12.74 -16.40 11.72
C ASP A 9 -11.93 -16.09 10.44
N PRO A 10 -10.95 -16.93 10.05
CA PRO A 10 -10.12 -16.70 8.88
C PRO A 10 -10.91 -16.46 7.58
N GLU A 11 -12.01 -17.19 7.35
CA GLU A 11 -12.80 -17.03 6.13
C GLU A 11 -13.51 -15.67 6.12
N GLU A 12 -14.04 -15.22 7.26
CA GLU A 12 -14.66 -13.90 7.39
C GLU A 12 -13.63 -12.76 7.19
N VAL A 13 -12.40 -12.94 7.68
CA VAL A 13 -11.28 -12.02 7.46
C VAL A 13 -10.92 -11.97 5.97
N ASP A 14 -10.80 -13.13 5.31
CA ASP A 14 -10.55 -13.22 3.87
C ASP A 14 -11.59 -12.46 3.06
N PHE A 15 -12.89 -12.70 3.32
CA PHE A 15 -13.96 -12.02 2.62
C PHE A 15 -13.94 -10.51 2.86
N LEU A 16 -13.60 -10.07 4.07
CA LEU A 16 -13.48 -8.64 4.36
C LEU A 16 -12.33 -7.99 3.59
N ILE A 17 -11.16 -8.63 3.54
CA ILE A 17 -10.00 -8.12 2.82
C ILE A 17 -10.29 -8.08 1.32
N LEU A 18 -10.74 -9.20 0.74
CA LEU A 18 -11.02 -9.32 -0.69
C LEU A 18 -12.11 -8.34 -1.15
N SER A 19 -13.21 -8.22 -0.39
CA SER A 19 -14.27 -7.26 -0.72
C SER A 19 -13.78 -5.81 -0.69
N SER A 20 -12.93 -5.47 0.28
CA SER A 20 -12.32 -4.14 0.36
C SER A 20 -11.37 -3.89 -0.81
N GLN A 21 -10.52 -4.85 -1.18
CA GLN A 21 -9.65 -4.74 -2.35
C GLN A 21 -10.42 -4.52 -3.64
N TRP A 22 -11.47 -5.32 -3.90
CA TRP A 22 -12.26 -5.20 -5.12
C TRP A 22 -13.07 -3.90 -5.18
N ALA A 23 -13.58 -3.42 -4.04
CA ALA A 23 -14.22 -2.11 -3.96
C ALA A 23 -13.22 -0.98 -4.29
N GLY A 24 -12.02 -1.05 -3.71
CA GLY A 24 -10.94 -0.09 -4.00
C GLY A 24 -10.54 -0.07 -5.47
N ILE A 25 -10.31 -1.24 -6.07
CA ILE A 25 -9.97 -1.38 -7.50
C ILE A 25 -11.10 -0.86 -8.40
N ALA A 26 -12.36 -1.11 -8.05
CA ALA A 26 -13.50 -0.62 -8.81
C ALA A 26 -13.58 0.92 -8.78
N CYS A 27 -13.31 1.54 -7.63
CA CYS A 27 -13.25 2.99 -7.48
C CYS A 27 -12.10 3.59 -8.32
N GLU A 28 -10.88 3.03 -8.22
CA GLU A 28 -9.72 3.45 -9.01
C GLU A 28 -10.02 3.40 -10.53
N ARG A 29 -10.64 2.31 -11.01
CA ARG A 29 -11.03 2.17 -12.42
C ARG A 29 -12.07 3.20 -12.89
N GLN A 30 -12.84 3.76 -11.96
CA GLN A 30 -13.80 4.84 -12.24
C GLN A 30 -13.17 6.24 -12.08
N GLY A 31 -11.87 6.33 -11.77
CA GLY A 31 -11.19 7.60 -11.49
C GLY A 31 -11.48 8.15 -10.09
N LYS A 32 -12.17 7.40 -9.23
CA LYS A 32 -12.51 7.77 -7.85
C LYS A 32 -11.39 7.38 -6.89
N LYS A 33 -10.20 7.94 -7.09
CA LYS A 33 -8.96 7.52 -6.40
C LYS A 33 -9.07 7.65 -4.87
N ASP A 34 -9.62 8.76 -4.38
CA ASP A 34 -9.75 8.99 -2.93
C ASP A 34 -10.73 8.00 -2.29
N GLU A 35 -11.87 7.72 -2.94
CA GLU A 35 -12.82 6.69 -2.49
C GLU A 35 -12.17 5.30 -2.52
N GLY A 36 -11.37 5.01 -3.55
CA GLY A 36 -10.64 3.76 -3.69
C GLY A 36 -9.64 3.54 -2.57
N ARG A 37 -8.88 4.58 -2.22
CA ARG A 37 -7.89 4.55 -1.15
C ARG A 37 -8.50 4.20 0.20
N VAL A 38 -9.66 4.76 0.55
CA VAL A 38 -10.34 4.47 1.83
C VAL A 38 -10.56 2.96 2.01
N HIS A 39 -10.84 2.22 0.94
CA HIS A 39 -10.99 0.77 1.02
C HIS A 39 -9.69 0.04 1.31
N PHE A 40 -8.56 0.48 0.75
CA PHE A 40 -7.26 -0.12 1.05
C PHE A 40 -6.76 0.28 2.46
N GLU A 41 -6.99 1.53 2.88
CA GLU A 41 -6.70 1.99 4.24
C GLU A 41 -7.49 1.21 5.30
N ARG A 42 -8.73 0.80 4.99
CA ARG A 42 -9.50 -0.07 5.88
C ARG A 42 -8.76 -1.36 6.19
N VAL A 43 -8.14 -1.99 5.19
CA VAL A 43 -7.34 -3.21 5.39
C VAL A 43 -6.07 -2.91 6.16
N ALA A 44 -5.38 -1.81 5.86
CA ALA A 44 -4.17 -1.41 6.57
C ALA A 44 -4.38 -1.09 8.07
N ASN A 45 -5.62 -0.83 8.49
CA ASN A 45 -6.00 -0.63 9.89
C ASN A 45 -6.43 -1.92 10.60
N MET A 46 -6.39 -3.08 9.93
CA MET A 46 -6.60 -4.39 10.53
C MET A 46 -5.29 -4.89 11.17
N ASP A 47 -5.41 -5.77 12.17
CA ASP A 47 -4.26 -6.54 12.63
C ASP A 47 -3.78 -7.49 11.52
N GLU A 48 -2.48 -7.74 11.44
CA GLU A 48 -1.91 -8.71 10.49
C GLU A 48 -2.53 -10.11 10.76
N PRO A 49 -3.21 -10.73 9.78
CA PRO A 49 -3.86 -12.02 10.00
C PRO A 49 -2.85 -13.14 10.22
N GLU A 50 -3.14 -14.11 11.09
CA GLU A 50 -2.25 -15.27 11.29
C GLU A 50 -2.40 -16.34 10.22
N ASP A 51 -3.60 -16.49 9.65
CA ASP A 51 -3.84 -17.47 8.59
C ASP A 51 -3.02 -17.12 7.32
N PRO A 52 -2.29 -18.07 6.72
CA PRO A 52 -1.44 -17.79 5.57
C PRO A 52 -2.17 -17.20 4.36
N THR A 53 -3.42 -17.61 4.12
CA THR A 53 -4.23 -17.12 2.99
C THR A 53 -4.62 -15.67 3.23
N SER A 54 -5.20 -15.39 4.40
CA SER A 54 -5.57 -14.04 4.84
C SER A 54 -4.37 -13.10 4.87
N LYS A 55 -3.22 -13.58 5.36
CA LYS A 55 -1.97 -12.81 5.39
C LYS A 55 -1.50 -12.43 4.00
N GLY A 56 -1.60 -13.34 3.03
CA GLY A 56 -1.31 -13.05 1.62
C GLY A 56 -2.17 -11.91 1.09
N TYR A 57 -3.49 -12.00 1.26
CA TYR A 57 -4.41 -10.94 0.82
C TYR A 57 -4.19 -9.62 1.54
N TYR A 58 -3.86 -9.65 2.83
CA TYR A 58 -3.53 -8.47 3.61
C TYR A 58 -2.34 -7.71 3.00
N PHE A 59 -1.23 -8.41 2.72
CA PHE A 59 -0.05 -7.77 2.10
C PHE A 59 -0.31 -7.33 0.66
N ASP A 60 -1.15 -8.03 -0.11
CA ASP A 60 -1.60 -7.56 -1.42
C ASP A 60 -2.38 -6.24 -1.32
N ALA A 61 -3.22 -6.07 -0.29
CA ALA A 61 -3.93 -4.82 -0.04
C ALA A 61 -2.99 -3.68 0.36
N LEU A 62 -1.97 -3.96 1.18
CA LEU A 62 -0.94 -2.98 1.52
C LEU A 62 -0.14 -2.53 0.30
N LEU A 63 0.15 -3.45 -0.63
CA LEU A 63 0.79 -3.12 -1.90
C LEU A 63 -0.09 -2.20 -2.76
N LEU A 64 -1.40 -2.47 -2.84
CA LEU A 64 -2.36 -1.59 -3.51
C LEU A 64 -2.41 -0.20 -2.86
N LEU A 65 -2.47 -0.13 -1.53
CA LEU A 65 -2.41 1.15 -0.79
C LEU A 65 -1.14 1.92 -1.12
N ALA A 66 0.03 1.27 -1.05
CA ALA A 66 1.30 1.90 -1.38
C ALA A 66 1.32 2.45 -2.81
N SER A 67 0.77 1.72 -3.78
CA SER A 67 0.65 2.21 -5.16
C SER A 67 -0.21 3.46 -5.24
N THR A 68 -1.38 3.49 -4.59
CA THR A 68 -2.27 4.67 -4.63
C THR A 68 -1.67 5.90 -3.94
N LEU A 69 -0.87 5.70 -2.89
CA LEU A 69 -0.13 6.76 -2.21
C LEU A 69 1.00 7.29 -3.08
N TYR A 70 1.74 6.40 -3.75
CA TYR A 70 2.79 6.78 -4.69
C TYR A 70 2.24 7.62 -5.84
N ASP A 71 1.14 7.19 -6.45
CA ASP A 71 0.47 7.90 -7.55
C ASP A 71 -0.03 9.30 -7.13
N ALA A 72 -0.36 9.49 -5.85
CA ALA A 72 -0.72 10.80 -5.29
C ALA A 72 0.49 11.63 -4.83
N GLY A 73 1.72 11.19 -5.12
CA GLY A 73 2.95 11.88 -4.73
C GLY A 73 3.34 11.71 -3.26
N GLN A 74 2.62 10.88 -2.49
CA GLN A 74 2.89 10.62 -1.07
C GLN A 74 3.95 9.51 -0.90
N LYS A 75 5.11 9.68 -1.57
CA LYS A 75 6.17 8.66 -1.65
C LYS A 75 6.67 8.18 -0.29
N ALA A 76 6.81 9.09 0.68
CA ALA A 76 7.25 8.72 2.03
C ALA A 76 6.25 7.82 2.77
N GLU A 77 4.95 8.02 2.56
CA GLU A 77 3.91 7.19 3.15
C GLU A 77 3.81 5.84 2.43
N ALA A 78 3.88 5.84 1.10
CA ALA A 78 3.97 4.62 0.30
C ALA A 78 5.15 3.73 0.73
N ALA A 79 6.32 4.33 0.99
CA ALA A 79 7.50 3.61 1.46
C ALA A 79 7.29 2.90 2.80
N LYS A 80 6.48 3.45 3.73
CA LYS A 80 6.18 2.78 5.01
C LYS A 80 5.49 1.44 4.79
N TYR A 81 4.44 1.42 3.96
CA TYR A 81 3.72 0.19 3.62
C TYR A 81 4.58 -0.77 2.80
N LEU A 82 5.39 -0.27 1.86
CA LEU A 82 6.30 -1.10 1.08
C LEU A 82 7.37 -1.80 1.94
N ARG A 83 7.83 -1.20 3.04
CA ARG A 83 8.73 -1.90 3.98
C ARG A 83 8.08 -3.13 4.61
N LEU A 84 6.80 -3.05 4.96
CA LEU A 84 6.02 -4.19 5.47
C LEU A 84 5.88 -5.26 4.38
N VAL A 85 5.48 -4.85 3.18
CA VAL A 85 5.33 -5.76 2.02
C VAL A 85 6.65 -6.44 1.66
N VAL A 86 7.78 -5.74 1.70
CA VAL A 86 9.12 -6.29 1.41
C VAL A 86 9.59 -7.25 2.50
N ALA A 87 9.24 -6.98 3.77
CA ALA A 87 9.54 -7.90 4.87
C ALA A 87 8.81 -9.25 4.69
N TYR A 88 7.57 -9.20 4.17
CA TYR A 88 6.79 -10.40 3.84
C TYR A 88 7.25 -11.07 2.53
N ASN A 89 7.44 -10.29 1.47
CA ASN A 89 7.86 -10.75 0.15
C ASN A 89 8.94 -9.81 -0.43
N PRO A 90 10.23 -10.19 -0.35
CA PRO A 90 11.34 -9.38 -0.87
C PRO A 90 11.28 -9.07 -2.37
N GLY A 91 10.44 -9.75 -3.16
CA GLY A 91 10.25 -9.49 -4.58
C GLY A 91 9.76 -8.07 -4.90
N TYR A 92 9.17 -7.37 -3.94
CA TYR A 92 8.68 -5.99 -4.11
C TYR A 92 9.72 -4.90 -3.79
N LYS A 93 10.97 -5.27 -3.46
CA LYS A 93 12.01 -4.31 -3.04
C LYS A 93 12.25 -3.18 -4.04
N LYS A 94 12.14 -3.46 -5.35
CA LYS A 94 12.28 -2.44 -6.40
C LYS A 94 11.32 -1.26 -6.23
N PHE A 95 10.09 -1.51 -5.78
CA PHE A 95 9.10 -0.44 -5.56
C PHE A 95 9.44 0.41 -4.33
N LEU A 96 10.00 -0.21 -3.27
CA LEU A 96 10.51 0.53 -2.12
C LEU A 96 11.66 1.45 -2.52
N GLU A 97 12.62 0.93 -3.28
CA GLU A 97 13.75 1.71 -3.79
C GLU A 97 13.27 2.90 -4.64
N GLN A 98 12.23 2.73 -5.47
CA GLN A 98 11.62 3.83 -6.24
C GLN A 98 10.98 4.91 -5.37
N CYS A 99 10.43 4.56 -4.21
CA CYS A 99 9.87 5.55 -3.28
C CYS A 99 10.96 6.33 -2.53
N GLU A 100 12.08 5.67 -2.24
CA GLU A 100 13.20 6.23 -1.47
C GLU A 100 14.23 6.96 -2.36
N GLN A 101 14.19 6.74 -3.67
CA GLN A 101 14.94 7.54 -4.63
C GLN A 101 14.40 8.97 -4.65
N HIS A 102 15.22 9.89 -4.15
CA HIS A 102 15.06 11.30 -4.47
C HIS A 102 15.43 11.48 -5.95
N GLU A 103 14.56 12.13 -6.75
CA GLU A 103 14.96 12.65 -8.06
C GLU A 103 15.99 13.75 -7.84
N ASP A 104 17.24 13.33 -7.63
CA ASP A 104 18.35 14.21 -7.31
C ASP A 104 18.99 14.80 -8.58
N LEU A 105 18.28 14.77 -9.70
CA LEU A 105 18.72 15.40 -10.95
C LEU A 105 19.07 16.87 -10.75
N ALA A 106 18.35 17.58 -9.88
CA ALA A 106 18.61 18.98 -9.57
C ALA A 106 19.89 19.17 -8.74
N SER A 107 20.18 18.30 -7.76
CA SER A 107 21.42 18.43 -6.98
C SER A 107 22.63 17.89 -7.73
N ASP A 108 22.47 16.85 -8.55
CA ASP A 108 23.49 16.36 -9.47
C ASP A 108 23.89 17.43 -10.49
N LEU A 109 22.90 18.13 -11.08
CA LEU A 109 23.16 19.30 -11.93
C LEU A 109 23.83 20.44 -11.16
N ALA A 110 23.39 20.72 -9.92
CA ALA A 110 24.00 21.77 -9.09
C ALA A 110 25.41 21.40 -8.60
N ARG A 111 25.76 20.11 -8.51
CA ARG A 111 27.11 19.62 -8.19
C ARG A 111 28.01 19.73 -9.40
N SER A 112 27.56 19.26 -10.57
CA SER A 112 28.26 19.41 -11.85
C SER A 112 28.62 20.86 -12.18
N ARG A 113 27.72 21.81 -11.89
CA ARG A 113 27.96 23.25 -12.14
C ARG A 113 28.96 23.91 -11.20
N ARG A 114 29.26 23.29 -10.04
CA ARG A 114 30.23 23.80 -9.06
C ARG A 114 31.63 23.22 -9.26
N GLU A 115 31.75 22.19 -10.08
CA GLU A 115 33.02 21.54 -10.45
C GLU A 115 33.58 22.03 -11.80
N LEU A 116 32.92 23.00 -12.45
CA LEU A 116 33.38 23.74 -13.63
C LEU A 116 33.78 25.18 -13.25
#